data_AF-A0A258GS50-F1
#
_entry.id   AF-A0A258GS50-F1
#
_cell.length_a   1.000
_cell.length_b   1.000
_cell.length_c   1.000
_cell.angle_alpha   90.00
_cell.angle_beta   90.00
_cell.angle_gamma   90.00
#
_symmetry.space_group_name_H-M   'P 1'
#
loop_
_entity.id
_entity.type
_entity.pdbx_description
1 polymer ?
#
loop_
_entity_poly.entity_id
_entity_poly.type
_entity_poly.pdbx_seq_one_letter_code
_entity_poly.pdbx_strand_id
1 'polypeptide(L)'
;AITDHLDALAPPSRQSQLDYTVALVATGKIPRECGVQIALIDALIGRGAHPSGLDSTVAHSEMDAARRLTHHGAAVTLAAALALGMDADAQRLLPQSDAAAKADALVITASLGLASAVCTLLNAGADPNLRSMHLHAHSTALHQAALNGHDDACALLVKAGASLTVHDSMWNGTPSGWAAHAGHEALAQRLIPGR
;
A
#
# COMPACT_ATOMS: atom_id res chain seq x y z
N ALA A 1 -28.03 -20.34 -19.97
CA ALA A 1 -28.50 -19.60 -18.77
C ALA A 1 -27.83 -20.12 -17.49
N ILE A 2 -28.00 -21.39 -17.09
CA ILE A 2 -27.29 -21.96 -15.92
C ILE A 2 -25.89 -22.47 -16.31
N THR A 3 -25.73 -23.08 -17.47
CA THR A 3 -24.43 -23.55 -17.99
C THR A 3 -23.44 -22.40 -18.20
N ASP A 4 -23.89 -21.28 -18.77
CA ASP A 4 -23.06 -20.06 -18.92
C ASP A 4 -22.63 -19.46 -17.56
N HIS A 5 -23.44 -19.65 -16.52
CA HIS A 5 -23.12 -19.22 -15.15
C HIS A 5 -22.15 -20.18 -14.46
N LEU A 6 -22.19 -21.48 -14.80
CA LEU A 6 -21.24 -22.49 -14.33
C LEU A 6 -19.88 -22.39 -15.03
N ASP A 7 -19.84 -22.00 -16.30
CA ASP A 7 -18.60 -21.68 -17.01
C ASP A 7 -17.92 -20.42 -16.46
N ALA A 8 -18.71 -19.45 -15.96
CA ALA A 8 -18.21 -18.31 -15.18
C ALA A 8 -17.71 -18.70 -13.77
N LEU A 9 -18.06 -19.89 -13.29
CA LEU A 9 -17.59 -20.48 -12.03
C LEU A 9 -16.47 -21.51 -12.24
N ALA A 10 -15.90 -21.59 -13.46
CA ALA A 10 -14.78 -22.48 -13.73
C ALA A 10 -13.62 -22.18 -12.75
N PRO A 11 -13.01 -23.23 -12.15
CA PRO A 11 -11.94 -23.02 -11.19
C PRO A 11 -10.80 -22.23 -11.85
N PRO A 12 -10.14 -21.31 -11.11
CA PRO A 12 -9.07 -20.52 -11.67
C PRO A 12 -8.01 -21.43 -12.29
N SER A 13 -7.50 -21.01 -13.45
CA SER A 13 -6.47 -21.77 -14.16
C SER A 13 -5.28 -22.05 -13.24
N ARG A 14 -4.53 -23.11 -13.52
CA ARG A 14 -3.30 -23.43 -12.77
C ARG A 14 -2.35 -22.23 -12.71
N GLN A 15 -2.25 -21.44 -13.79
CA GLN A 15 -1.43 -20.24 -13.83
C GLN A 15 -1.97 -19.16 -12.86
N SER A 16 -3.28 -18.88 -12.91
CA SER A 16 -3.91 -17.92 -12.01
C SER A 16 -3.76 -18.32 -10.54
N GLN A 17 -3.84 -19.61 -10.23
CA GLN A 17 -3.59 -20.14 -8.89
C GLN A 17 -2.13 -19.91 -8.46
N LEU A 18 -1.15 -20.14 -9.35
CA LEU A 18 0.26 -19.90 -9.06
C LEU A 18 0.56 -18.42 -8.81
N ASP A 19 0.06 -17.54 -9.67
CA ASP A 19 0.25 -16.09 -9.56
C ASP A 19 -0.34 -15.55 -8.25
N TYR A 20 -1.58 -15.98 -7.93
CA TYR A 20 -2.24 -15.63 -6.69
C TYR A 20 -1.50 -16.19 -5.46
N THR A 21 -0.97 -17.40 -5.55
CA THR A 21 -0.21 -18.02 -4.45
C THR A 21 1.08 -17.26 -4.18
N VAL A 22 1.79 -16.79 -5.21
CA VAL A 22 2.98 -15.91 -5.03
C VAL A 22 2.61 -14.66 -4.24
N ALA A 23 1.51 -13.99 -4.60
CA ALA A 23 1.09 -12.78 -3.91
C ALA A 23 0.73 -13.06 -2.43
N LEU A 24 0.04 -14.17 -2.14
CA LEU A 24 -0.28 -14.57 -0.77
C LEU A 24 0.94 -14.94 0.07
N VAL A 25 1.91 -15.65 -0.51
CA VAL A 25 3.16 -15.97 0.18
C VAL A 25 3.95 -14.69 0.47
N ALA A 26 4.02 -13.78 -0.50
CA ALA A 26 4.75 -12.53 -0.36
C ALA A 26 4.20 -11.65 0.77
N THR A 27 2.87 -11.56 0.93
CA THR A 27 2.23 -10.80 2.03
C THR A 27 2.05 -11.61 3.31
N GLY A 28 2.39 -12.89 3.31
CA GLY A 28 2.04 -13.83 4.36
C GLY A 28 2.97 -13.78 5.58
N LYS A 29 2.40 -13.41 6.73
CA LYS A 29 3.08 -13.45 8.04
C LYS A 29 3.59 -14.86 8.41
N ILE A 30 2.79 -15.90 8.19
CA ILE A 30 3.14 -17.27 8.59
C ILE A 30 4.37 -17.80 7.80
N PRO A 31 4.40 -17.73 6.45
CA PRO A 31 5.63 -18.04 5.70
C PRO A 31 6.87 -17.29 6.19
N ARG A 32 6.75 -16.02 6.58
CA ARG A 32 7.86 -15.22 7.12
C ARG A 32 8.33 -15.76 8.46
N GLU A 33 7.42 -15.95 9.40
CA GLU A 33 7.75 -16.43 10.76
C GLU A 33 8.32 -17.85 10.75
N CYS A 34 7.92 -18.67 9.77
CA CYS A 34 8.52 -19.98 9.54
C CYS A 34 9.85 -19.94 8.79
N GLY A 35 10.34 -18.77 8.35
CA GLY A 35 11.61 -18.63 7.63
C GLY A 35 11.62 -19.22 6.21
N VAL A 36 10.45 -19.44 5.61
CA VAL A 36 10.30 -20.09 4.29
C VAL A 36 9.77 -19.16 3.20
N GLN A 37 9.38 -17.93 3.55
CA GLN A 37 8.75 -16.97 2.63
C GLN A 37 9.53 -16.77 1.33
N ILE A 38 10.81 -16.42 1.42
CA ILE A 38 11.67 -16.15 0.25
C ILE A 38 11.85 -17.42 -0.60
N ALA A 39 12.09 -18.57 0.04
CA ALA A 39 12.25 -19.84 -0.66
C ALA A 39 10.96 -20.27 -1.38
N LEU A 40 9.79 -19.99 -0.80
CA LEU A 40 8.50 -20.26 -1.44
C LEU A 40 8.24 -19.33 -2.62
N ILE A 41 8.56 -18.04 -2.51
CA ILE A 41 8.50 -17.09 -3.64
C ILE A 41 9.33 -17.63 -4.81
N ASP A 42 10.58 -18.03 -4.55
CA ASP A 42 11.47 -18.59 -5.56
C ASP A 42 10.93 -19.86 -6.20
N ALA A 43 10.43 -20.78 -5.37
CA ALA A 43 9.95 -22.07 -5.82
C ALA A 43 8.65 -21.96 -6.64
N LEU A 44 7.83 -20.92 -6.41
CA LEU A 44 6.63 -20.67 -7.19
C LEU A 44 6.96 -19.97 -8.51
N ILE A 45 7.83 -18.95 -8.49
CA ILE A 45 8.29 -18.26 -9.71
C ILE A 45 9.06 -19.22 -10.62
N GLY A 46 9.90 -20.10 -10.04
CA GLY A 46 10.57 -21.17 -10.78
C GLY A 46 9.62 -22.21 -11.40
N ARG A 47 8.35 -22.24 -10.96
CA ARG A 47 7.28 -23.06 -11.56
C ARG A 47 6.39 -22.26 -12.54
N GLY A 48 6.79 -21.04 -12.87
CA GLY A 48 6.12 -20.19 -13.84
C GLY A 48 5.16 -19.16 -13.23
N ALA A 49 5.09 -19.00 -11.91
CA ALA A 49 4.30 -17.92 -11.32
C ALA A 49 4.86 -16.55 -11.72
N HIS A 50 4.00 -15.63 -12.11
CA HIS A 50 4.40 -14.26 -12.40
C HIS A 50 4.68 -13.50 -11.10
N PRO A 51 5.80 -12.77 -11.01
CA PRO A 51 6.16 -11.98 -9.84
C PRO A 51 5.22 -10.76 -9.75
N SER A 52 4.18 -10.88 -8.92
CA SER A 52 3.09 -9.90 -8.78
C SER A 52 2.83 -9.54 -7.31
N GLY A 53 1.93 -8.59 -7.07
CA GLY A 53 1.54 -8.20 -5.70
C GLY A 53 2.57 -7.34 -4.96
N LEU A 54 3.45 -6.65 -5.67
CA LEU A 54 4.52 -5.84 -5.08
C LEU A 54 3.98 -4.75 -4.14
N ASP A 55 2.96 -4.00 -4.55
CA ASP A 55 2.34 -2.94 -3.74
C ASP A 55 1.72 -3.49 -2.45
N SER A 56 1.02 -4.62 -2.54
CA SER A 56 0.48 -5.29 -1.37
C SER A 56 1.59 -5.75 -0.44
N THR A 57 2.69 -6.28 -0.99
CA THR A 57 3.83 -6.76 -0.23
C THR A 57 4.50 -5.61 0.55
N VAL A 58 4.74 -4.46 -0.09
CA VAL A 58 5.28 -3.29 0.61
C VAL A 58 4.30 -2.73 1.64
N ALA A 59 2.99 -2.68 1.34
CA ALA A 59 1.97 -2.22 2.29
C ALA A 59 1.89 -3.08 3.57
N HIS A 60 2.22 -4.37 3.47
CA HIS A 60 2.31 -5.28 4.63
C HIS A 60 3.68 -5.23 5.34
N SER A 61 4.55 -4.28 4.99
CA SER A 61 5.91 -4.14 5.53
C SER A 61 6.84 -5.33 5.23
N GLU A 62 6.53 -6.15 4.24
CA GLU A 62 7.29 -7.34 3.87
C GLU A 62 8.45 -6.99 2.91
N MET A 63 9.40 -6.17 3.40
CA MET A 63 10.44 -5.53 2.56
C MET A 63 11.36 -6.53 1.84
N ASP A 64 11.77 -7.60 2.51
CA ASP A 64 12.64 -8.61 1.90
C ASP A 64 11.92 -9.38 0.79
N ALA A 65 10.64 -9.71 1.00
CA ALA A 65 9.80 -10.33 -0.02
C ALA A 65 9.60 -9.38 -1.21
N ALA A 66 9.34 -8.10 -0.95
CA ALA A 66 9.18 -7.09 -2.00
C ALA A 66 10.47 -6.94 -2.83
N ARG A 67 11.64 -6.82 -2.19
CA ARG A 67 12.95 -6.82 -2.89
C ARG A 67 13.15 -8.10 -3.70
N ARG A 68 12.70 -9.25 -3.17
CA ARG A 68 12.82 -10.51 -3.90
C ARG A 68 11.93 -10.56 -5.14
N LEU A 69 10.69 -10.08 -5.06
CA LEU A 69 9.81 -9.96 -6.21
C LEU A 69 10.42 -9.04 -7.28
N THR A 70 11.01 -7.91 -6.88
CA THR A 70 11.74 -7.01 -7.79
C THR A 70 12.92 -7.71 -8.47
N HIS A 71 13.69 -8.51 -7.74
CA HIS A 71 14.80 -9.29 -8.31
C HIS A 71 14.31 -10.27 -9.39
N HIS A 72 13.10 -10.81 -9.24
CA HIS A 72 12.46 -11.67 -10.24
C HIS A 72 11.78 -10.90 -11.38
N GLY A 73 11.88 -9.58 -11.41
CA GLY A 73 11.32 -8.75 -12.49
C GLY A 73 9.86 -8.35 -12.29
N ALA A 74 9.36 -8.31 -11.04
CA ALA A 74 8.09 -7.64 -10.75
C ALA A 74 8.13 -6.20 -11.26
N ALA A 75 7.04 -5.75 -11.89
CA ALA A 75 6.91 -4.37 -12.34
C ALA A 75 7.03 -3.41 -11.15
N VAL A 76 8.02 -2.53 -11.19
CA VAL A 76 8.28 -1.55 -10.12
C VAL A 76 7.29 -0.39 -10.26
N THR A 77 6.43 -0.23 -9.26
CA THR A 77 5.49 0.89 -9.13
C THR A 77 6.15 2.08 -8.45
N LEU A 78 5.52 3.26 -8.51
CA LEU A 78 5.99 4.44 -7.76
C LEU A 78 6.00 4.17 -6.25
N ALA A 79 4.97 3.51 -5.73
CA ALA A 79 4.86 3.16 -4.32
C ALA A 79 6.00 2.25 -3.87
N ALA A 80 6.27 1.18 -4.62
CA ALA A 80 7.34 0.24 -4.31
C ALA A 80 8.72 0.88 -4.45
N ALA A 81 8.95 1.70 -5.48
CA ALA A 81 10.23 2.40 -5.65
C ALA A 81 10.55 3.28 -4.44
N LEU A 82 9.58 4.07 -3.98
CA LEU A 82 9.72 4.92 -2.79
C LEU A 82 9.88 4.10 -1.51
N ALA A 83 9.09 3.04 -1.33
CA ALA A 83 9.14 2.20 -0.13
C ALA A 83 10.46 1.43 0.01
N LEU A 84 11.03 1.00 -1.11
CA LEU A 84 12.27 0.20 -1.15
C LEU A 84 13.55 1.05 -1.25
N GLY A 85 13.44 2.37 -1.35
CA GLY A 85 14.57 3.29 -1.52
C GLY A 85 15.24 3.17 -2.89
N MET A 86 14.46 2.88 -3.94
CA MET A 86 14.95 2.75 -5.32
C MET A 86 14.94 4.12 -5.99
N ASP A 87 15.88 4.99 -5.61
CA ASP A 87 15.89 6.41 -5.97
C ASP A 87 15.83 6.66 -7.49
N ALA A 88 16.58 5.88 -8.27
CA ALA A 88 16.58 6.02 -9.73
C ALA A 88 15.22 5.70 -10.35
N ASP A 89 14.54 4.66 -9.85
CA ASP A 89 13.20 4.30 -10.31
C ASP A 89 12.16 5.32 -9.83
N ALA A 90 12.26 5.78 -8.59
CA ALA A 90 11.38 6.82 -8.06
C ALA A 90 11.50 8.11 -8.89
N GLN A 91 12.72 8.58 -9.17
CA GLN A 91 12.97 9.76 -10.00
C GLN A 91 12.42 9.60 -11.42
N ARG A 92 12.53 8.40 -12.00
CA ARG A 92 12.01 8.10 -13.34
C ARG A 92 10.48 8.06 -13.37
N LEU A 93 9.85 7.42 -12.38
CA LEU A 93 8.41 7.15 -12.34
C LEU A 93 7.59 8.36 -11.89
N LEU A 94 8.09 9.15 -10.95
CA LEU A 94 7.37 10.28 -10.36
C LEU A 94 6.82 11.30 -11.39
N PRO A 95 7.59 11.77 -12.39
CA PRO A 95 7.06 12.72 -13.38
C PRO A 95 6.07 12.08 -14.38
N GLN A 96 6.09 10.75 -14.52
CA GLN A 96 5.21 10.00 -15.44
C GLN A 96 3.91 9.53 -14.75
N SER A 97 3.85 9.62 -13.43
CA SER A 97 2.73 9.10 -12.64
C SER A 97 1.55 10.07 -12.65
N ASP A 98 0.38 9.55 -12.94
CA ASP A 98 -0.88 10.28 -12.84
C ASP A 98 -1.31 10.49 -11.38
N ALA A 99 -2.44 11.16 -11.19
CA ALA A 99 -2.97 11.45 -9.86
C ALA A 99 -3.31 10.18 -9.07
N ALA A 100 -3.76 9.11 -9.74
CA ALA A 100 -4.13 7.86 -9.09
C ALA A 100 -2.89 7.12 -8.56
N ALA A 101 -1.86 6.97 -9.38
CA ALA A 101 -0.59 6.35 -8.97
C ALA A 101 0.10 7.13 -7.85
N LYS A 102 0.03 8.46 -7.87
CA LYS A 102 0.51 9.30 -6.77
C LYS A 102 -0.31 9.13 -5.49
N ALA A 103 -1.64 9.03 -5.59
CA ALA A 103 -2.52 8.80 -4.45
C ALA A 103 -2.24 7.43 -3.80
N ASP A 104 -2.09 6.37 -4.59
CA ASP A 104 -1.75 5.03 -4.09
C ASP A 104 -0.39 5.04 -3.37
N ALA A 105 0.63 5.63 -4.00
CA ALA A 105 1.95 5.77 -3.41
C ALA A 105 1.92 6.60 -2.12
N LEU A 106 1.12 7.66 -2.06
CA LEU A 106 1.00 8.50 -0.87
C LEU A 106 0.33 7.75 0.27
N VAL A 107 -0.72 6.98 -0.01
CA VAL A 107 -1.41 6.15 0.97
C VAL A 107 -0.48 5.07 1.54
N ILE A 108 0.25 4.34 0.69
CA ILE A 108 1.17 3.28 1.11
C ILE A 108 2.37 3.85 1.89
N THR A 109 3.00 4.92 1.40
CA THR A 109 4.16 5.49 2.09
C THR A 109 3.78 6.16 3.42
N ALA A 110 2.56 6.72 3.51
CA ALA A 110 1.99 7.22 4.75
C ALA A 110 1.68 6.10 5.74
N SER A 111 1.13 4.96 5.28
CA SER A 111 0.86 3.79 6.14
C SER A 111 2.13 3.15 6.70
N LEU A 112 3.26 3.32 6.02
CA LEU A 112 4.59 2.86 6.44
C LEU A 112 5.39 3.90 7.23
N GLY A 113 4.85 5.12 7.40
CA GLY A 113 5.53 6.20 8.13
C GLY A 113 6.77 6.77 7.42
N LEU A 114 6.88 6.58 6.10
CA LEU A 114 8.02 7.01 5.29
C LEU A 114 7.96 8.51 5.00
N ALA A 115 8.25 9.34 6.01
CA ALA A 115 8.12 10.79 5.96
C ALA A 115 8.85 11.43 4.74
N SER A 116 10.02 10.92 4.36
CA SER A 116 10.76 11.40 3.18
C SER A 116 10.01 11.14 1.86
N ALA A 117 9.42 9.94 1.72
CA ALA A 117 8.63 9.58 0.55
C ALA A 117 7.31 10.37 0.49
N VAL A 118 6.64 10.52 1.63
CA VAL A 118 5.45 11.37 1.78
C VAL A 118 5.78 12.81 1.36
N CYS A 119 6.87 13.39 1.86
CA CYS A 119 7.32 14.73 1.47
C CYS A 119 7.61 14.83 -0.03
N THR A 120 8.28 13.83 -0.61
CA THR A 120 8.58 13.77 -2.05
C THR A 120 7.31 13.79 -2.90
N LEU A 121 6.30 12.99 -2.54
CA LEU A 121 5.04 12.92 -3.26
C LEU A 121 4.23 14.22 -3.15
N LEU A 122 4.16 14.81 -1.95
CA LEU A 122 3.46 16.08 -1.73
C LEU A 122 4.12 17.22 -2.51
N ASN A 123 5.46 17.29 -2.51
CA ASN A 123 6.21 18.28 -3.30
C ASN A 123 6.02 18.07 -4.82
N ALA A 124 5.73 16.85 -5.26
CA ALA A 124 5.40 16.51 -6.64
C ALA A 124 3.91 16.70 -6.99
N GLY A 125 3.15 17.36 -6.12
CA GLY A 125 1.74 17.71 -6.35
C GLY A 125 0.75 16.57 -6.12
N ALA A 126 1.11 15.55 -5.35
CA ALA A 126 0.12 14.57 -4.89
C ALA A 126 -0.91 15.27 -3.98
N ASP A 127 -2.21 15.09 -4.27
CA ASP A 127 -3.28 15.62 -3.44
C ASP A 127 -3.49 14.73 -2.20
N PRO A 128 -3.27 15.24 -0.97
CA PRO A 128 -3.39 14.45 0.25
C PRO A 128 -4.82 14.01 0.58
N ASN A 129 -5.83 14.55 -0.12
CA ASN A 129 -7.24 14.24 0.10
C ASN A 129 -7.77 13.16 -0.84
N LEU A 130 -7.00 12.76 -1.86
CA LEU A 130 -7.37 11.63 -2.70
C LEU A 130 -7.26 10.33 -1.91
N ARG A 131 -8.23 9.44 -2.17
CA ARG A 131 -8.15 8.05 -1.74
C ARG A 131 -7.35 7.27 -2.77
N SER A 132 -6.72 6.19 -2.32
CA SER A 132 -6.14 5.20 -3.21
C SER A 132 -7.24 4.59 -4.10
N MET A 133 -6.87 4.18 -5.31
CA MET A 133 -7.76 3.44 -6.20
C MET A 133 -7.66 1.92 -5.99
N HIS A 134 -6.55 1.45 -5.41
CA HIS A 134 -6.24 0.03 -5.30
C HIS A 134 -6.23 -0.42 -3.83
N LEU A 135 -5.11 -0.25 -3.14
CA LEU A 135 -4.95 -0.69 -1.75
C LEU A 135 -5.47 0.37 -0.78
N HIS A 136 -6.27 -0.02 0.21
CA HIS A 136 -6.89 0.90 1.17
C HIS A 136 -7.81 1.96 0.52
N ALA A 137 -8.48 1.61 -0.58
CA ALA A 137 -9.29 2.53 -1.39
C ALA A 137 -10.43 3.24 -0.66
N HIS A 138 -10.80 2.78 0.54
CA HIS A 138 -11.81 3.40 1.37
C HIS A 138 -11.30 4.63 2.16
N SER A 139 -9.99 4.87 2.17
CA SER A 139 -9.34 5.81 3.10
C SER A 139 -8.32 6.71 2.41
N THR A 140 -7.97 7.84 3.05
CA THR A 140 -6.91 8.76 2.58
C THR A 140 -5.57 8.44 3.23
N ALA A 141 -4.49 9.08 2.78
CA ALA A 141 -3.16 8.91 3.38
C ALA A 141 -3.15 9.29 4.87
N LEU A 142 -3.92 10.30 5.27
CA LEU A 142 -3.99 10.73 6.68
C LEU A 142 -4.67 9.68 7.57
N HIS A 143 -5.68 8.97 7.06
CA HIS A 143 -6.28 7.85 7.79
C HIS A 143 -5.25 6.75 8.05
N GLN A 144 -4.49 6.35 7.03
CA GLN A 144 -3.50 5.27 7.17
C GLN A 144 -2.33 5.66 8.08
N ALA A 145 -1.81 6.89 7.97
CA ALA A 145 -0.79 7.37 8.90
C ALA A 145 -1.32 7.44 10.34
N ALA A 146 -2.58 7.86 10.52
CA ALA A 146 -3.23 7.95 11.82
C ALA A 146 -3.43 6.58 12.48
N LEU A 147 -3.88 5.57 11.72
CA LEU A 147 -4.06 4.20 12.20
C LEU A 147 -2.77 3.57 12.69
N ASN A 148 -1.64 3.88 12.05
CA ASN A 148 -0.33 3.32 12.39
C ASN A 148 0.49 4.22 13.34
N GLY A 149 -0.06 5.35 13.78
CA GLY A 149 0.62 6.24 14.74
C GLY A 149 1.82 6.97 14.17
N HIS A 150 1.85 7.23 12.86
CA HIS A 150 2.98 7.86 12.20
C HIS A 150 2.90 9.39 12.28
N ASP A 151 3.32 9.94 13.43
CA ASP A 151 3.24 11.37 13.77
C ASP A 151 3.85 12.30 12.70
N ASP A 152 5.03 11.96 12.18
CA ASP A 152 5.72 12.78 11.18
C ASP A 152 4.99 12.78 9.83
N ALA A 153 4.49 11.61 9.41
CA ALA A 153 3.68 11.50 8.19
C ALA A 153 2.36 12.29 8.33
N CYS A 154 1.69 12.17 9.47
CA CYS A 154 0.50 12.97 9.80
C CYS A 154 0.80 14.47 9.74
N ALA A 155 1.90 14.92 10.35
CA ALA A 155 2.28 16.33 10.36
C ALA A 155 2.55 16.86 8.94
N LEU A 156 3.25 16.08 8.09
CA LEU A 156 3.49 16.44 6.70
C LEU A 156 2.20 16.54 5.88
N LEU A 157 1.31 15.56 6.02
CA LEU A 157 0.01 15.53 5.34
C LEU A 157 -0.86 16.73 5.74
N VAL A 158 -0.97 17.00 7.04
CA VAL A 158 -1.74 18.14 7.56
C VAL A 158 -1.16 19.46 7.08
N LYS A 159 0.18 19.61 7.11
CA LYS A 159 0.85 20.80 6.57
C LYS A 159 0.59 21.00 5.07
N ALA A 160 0.41 19.91 4.32
CA ALA A 160 0.07 19.95 2.90
C ALA A 160 -1.44 20.10 2.61
N GLY A 161 -2.27 20.31 3.63
CA GLY A 161 -3.71 20.55 3.46
C GLY A 161 -4.58 19.30 3.45
N ALA A 162 -4.11 18.20 4.06
CA ALA A 162 -4.97 17.05 4.33
C ALA A 162 -6.15 17.47 5.23
N SER A 163 -7.36 17.13 4.80
CA SER A 163 -8.58 17.37 5.57
C SER A 163 -8.61 16.53 6.84
N LEU A 164 -8.88 17.17 7.97
CA LEU A 164 -9.09 16.50 9.26
C LEU A 164 -10.53 15.96 9.41
N THR A 165 -11.44 16.34 8.51
CA THR A 165 -12.88 16.03 8.57
C THR A 165 -13.34 15.05 7.50
N VAL A 166 -12.44 14.60 6.61
CA VAL A 166 -12.79 13.60 5.61
C VAL A 166 -13.19 12.30 6.31
N HIS A 167 -14.28 11.68 5.85
CA HIS A 167 -14.72 10.39 6.37
C HIS A 167 -14.25 9.29 5.43
N ASP A 168 -13.78 8.16 5.95
CA ASP A 168 -13.53 6.97 5.15
C ASP A 168 -14.87 6.38 4.64
N SER A 169 -14.83 5.67 3.51
CA SER A 169 -16.05 5.18 2.85
C SER A 169 -16.57 3.84 3.38
N MET A 170 -15.85 3.17 4.28
CA MET A 170 -16.21 1.84 4.79
C MET A 170 -16.86 1.91 6.18
N TRP A 171 -16.31 2.75 7.06
CA TRP A 171 -16.71 2.85 8.46
C TRP A 171 -17.22 4.24 8.84
N ASN A 172 -17.20 5.20 7.90
CA ASN A 172 -17.54 6.58 8.15
C ASN A 172 -16.71 7.19 9.32
N GLY A 173 -15.47 6.74 9.47
CA GLY A 173 -14.53 7.22 10.47
C GLY A 173 -13.70 8.39 9.94
N THR A 174 -13.28 9.27 10.84
CA THR A 174 -12.34 10.36 10.54
C THR A 174 -10.91 9.92 10.83
N PRO A 175 -9.87 10.66 10.36
CA PRO A 175 -8.49 10.34 10.72
C PRO A 175 -8.23 10.33 12.23
N SER A 176 -8.83 11.26 12.99
CA SER A 176 -8.77 11.24 14.46
C SER A 176 -9.43 9.99 15.04
N GLY A 177 -10.58 9.57 14.51
CA GLY A 177 -11.26 8.33 14.92
C GLY A 177 -10.42 7.08 14.67
N TRP A 178 -9.70 7.02 13.55
CA TRP A 178 -8.77 5.94 13.23
C TRP A 178 -7.57 5.89 14.19
N ALA A 179 -6.96 7.05 14.50
CA ALA A 179 -5.90 7.12 15.52
C ALA A 179 -6.40 6.68 16.90
N ALA A 180 -7.59 7.11 17.31
CA ALA A 180 -8.19 6.71 18.58
C ALA A 180 -8.47 5.20 18.63
N HIS A 181 -9.00 4.63 17.54
CA HIS A 181 -9.26 3.20 17.43
C HIS A 181 -7.99 2.35 17.57
N ALA A 182 -6.87 2.82 17.04
CA ALA A 182 -5.57 2.17 17.17
C ALA A 182 -4.85 2.44 18.51
N GLY A 183 -5.43 3.24 19.41
CA GLY A 183 -4.84 3.57 20.71
C GLY A 183 -3.81 4.70 20.68
N HIS A 184 -3.72 5.46 19.57
CA HIS A 184 -2.84 6.62 19.44
C HIS A 184 -3.51 7.91 19.97
N GLU A 185 -3.86 7.95 21.26
CA GLU A 185 -4.70 9.00 21.85
C GLU A 185 -4.16 10.42 21.66
N ALA A 186 -2.85 10.63 21.87
CA ALA A 186 -2.22 11.94 21.70
C ALA A 186 -2.28 12.43 20.25
N LEU A 187 -2.09 11.52 19.29
CA LEU A 187 -2.23 11.81 17.87
C LEU A 187 -3.70 12.08 17.51
N ALA A 188 -4.63 11.29 18.05
CA ALA A 188 -6.07 11.48 17.84
C ALA A 188 -6.52 12.88 18.26
N GLN A 189 -6.04 13.37 19.41
CA GLN A 189 -6.33 14.72 19.89
C GLN A 189 -5.78 15.80 18.96
N ARG A 190 -4.57 15.62 18.42
CA ARG A 190 -3.96 16.55 17.45
C ARG A 190 -4.67 16.60 16.11
N LEU A 191 -5.35 15.52 15.74
CA LEU A 191 -6.09 15.40 14.48
C LEU A 191 -7.56 15.83 14.59
N ILE A 192 -8.01 16.33 15.74
CA ILE A 192 -9.32 16.96 15.88
C ILE A 192 -9.26 18.31 15.14
N PRO A 193 -10.24 18.62 14.26
CA PRO A 193 -10.34 19.94 13.64
C PRO A 193 -10.35 21.05 14.70
N GLY A 194 -9.59 22.13 14.47
CA GLY A 194 -9.65 23.32 15.31
C GLY A 194 -11.09 23.86 15.37
N ARG A 195 -11.54 24.21 16.58
CA ARG A 195 -12.83 24.90 16.80
C ARG A 195 -12.83 26.31 16.23
#